data_AF-A0A6F8TJD0-F1
#
_entry.id   AF-A0A6F8TJD0-F1
#
_cell.length_a   1.000
_cell.length_b   1.000
_cell.length_c   1.000
_cell.angle_alpha   90.00
_cell.angle_beta   90.00
_cell.angle_gamma   90.00
#
_symmetry.space_group_name_H-M   'P 1'
#
loop_
_entity.id
_entity.type
_entity.pdbx_description
1 polymer ?
#
loop_
_entity_poly.entity_id
_entity_poly.type
_entity_poly.pdbx_seq_one_letter_code
_entity_poly.pdbx_strand_id
1 'polypeptide(L)'
;MKQHFPLKDIQQEKRIYRGRIFFAVGLVIICLLVLASRYAYLQIFHYDEFSTASDKNRIRLQPLPPARGYIYDRNGVLLADNYPVFTATLSKADVENVDTVIEQLQPILELTQEDVDRFKSRIKTARKTERVAIKLNLTETNIAKFSEVKYKFPGLELKPK
;
A
#
# COMPACT_ATOMS: atom_id res chain seq x y z
N MET A 1 38.94 -59.56 -41.72
CA MET A 1 38.26 -59.98 -40.47
C MET A 1 37.00 -59.14 -40.32
N LYS A 2 35.80 -59.76 -40.36
CA LYS A 2 34.53 -59.04 -40.22
C LYS A 2 34.35 -58.63 -38.75
N GLN A 3 34.26 -57.33 -38.47
CA GLN A 3 33.93 -56.83 -37.14
C GLN A 3 32.46 -57.15 -36.85
N HIS A 4 32.22 -57.96 -35.82
CA HIS A 4 30.87 -58.17 -35.29
C HIS A 4 30.45 -56.90 -34.53
N PHE A 5 29.55 -56.12 -35.12
CA PHE A 5 28.82 -55.09 -34.38
C PHE A 5 27.91 -55.80 -33.36
N PRO A 6 28.06 -55.55 -32.05
CA PRO A 6 27.15 -56.13 -31.07
C PRO A 6 25.73 -55.62 -31.35
N LEU A 7 24.77 -56.55 -31.49
CA LEU A 7 23.37 -56.23 -31.69
C LEU A 7 22.89 -55.40 -30.48
N LYS A 8 22.41 -54.18 -30.76
CA LYS A 8 21.88 -53.24 -29.76
C LYS A 8 20.77 -53.91 -28.93
N ASP A 9 21.01 -54.14 -27.64
CA ASP A 9 20.03 -54.73 -26.74
C ASP A 9 19.07 -53.65 -26.20
N ILE A 10 17.98 -53.46 -26.94
CA ILE A 10 16.91 -52.51 -26.62
C ILE A 10 16.25 -52.84 -25.27
N GLN A 11 16.29 -54.09 -24.79
CA GLN A 11 15.65 -54.47 -23.54
C GLN A 11 16.46 -54.02 -22.32
N GLN A 12 17.80 -54.14 -22.37
CA GLN A 12 18.69 -53.65 -21.32
C GLN A 12 18.66 -52.12 -21.20
N GLU A 13 18.72 -51.39 -22.32
CA GLU A 13 18.59 -49.92 -22.33
C GLU A 13 17.26 -49.47 -21.71
N LYS A 14 16.15 -50.14 -22.07
CA LYS A 14 14.82 -49.85 -21.50
C LYS A 14 14.76 -50.08 -19.99
N ARG A 15 15.45 -51.09 -19.46
CA ARG A 15 15.46 -51.40 -18.02
C ARG A 15 16.24 -50.35 -17.22
N ILE A 16 17.42 -49.96 -17.72
CA ILE A 16 18.24 -48.89 -17.11
C ILE A 16 17.49 -47.56 -17.15
N TYR A 17 16.85 -47.24 -18.29
CA TYR A 17 16.08 -46.01 -18.45
C TYR A 17 14.86 -45.96 -17.52
N ARG A 18 14.10 -47.06 -17.38
CA ARG A 18 13.00 -47.15 -16.41
C ARG A 18 13.49 -46.98 -14.98
N GLY A 19 14.60 -47.60 -14.60
CA GLY A 19 15.17 -47.46 -13.25
C GLY A 19 15.52 -46.00 -12.91
N ARG A 20 16.12 -45.28 -13.87
CA ARG A 20 16.43 -43.85 -13.71
C ARG A 20 15.17 -42.99 -13.58
N ILE A 21 14.12 -43.29 -14.35
CA ILE A 21 12.84 -42.59 -14.26
C ILE A 21 12.20 -42.81 -12.89
N PHE A 22 12.11 -44.05 -12.41
CA PHE A 22 11.52 -44.33 -11.11
C PHE A 22 12.30 -43.68 -9.97
N PHE A 23 13.63 -43.66 -10.06
CA PHE A 23 14.47 -42.94 -9.10
C PHE A 23 14.20 -41.43 -9.12
N ALA A 24 14.17 -40.81 -10.30
CA ALA A 24 13.89 -39.39 -10.44
C ALA A 24 12.49 -39.02 -9.92
N VAL A 25 11.47 -39.81 -10.24
CA VAL A 25 10.11 -39.62 -9.74
C VAL A 25 10.05 -39.78 -8.22
N GLY A 26 10.70 -40.79 -7.66
CA GLY A 26 10.79 -40.98 -6.22
C GLY A 26 11.44 -39.79 -5.52
N LEU A 27 12.53 -39.26 -6.08
CA LEU A 27 13.19 -38.07 -5.56
C LEU A 27 12.27 -36.84 -5.58
N VAL A 28 11.57 -36.62 -6.69
CA VAL A 28 10.61 -35.51 -6.80
C VAL A 28 9.48 -35.64 -5.77
N ILE A 29 8.93 -36.83 -5.58
CA ILE A 29 7.90 -37.09 -4.57
C ILE A 29 8.41 -36.77 -3.16
N ILE A 30 9.64 -37.18 -2.83
CA ILE A 30 10.24 -36.87 -1.52
C ILE A 30 10.38 -35.36 -1.34
N CYS A 31 10.88 -34.62 -2.34
CA CYS A 31 10.97 -33.17 -2.27
C CYS A 31 9.61 -32.50 -2.05
N LEU A 32 8.57 -32.98 -2.75
CA LEU A 32 7.20 -32.47 -2.58
C LEU A 32 6.64 -32.79 -1.18
N LEU A 33 6.91 -33.97 -0.64
CA LEU A 33 6.51 -34.32 0.73
C LEU A 33 7.20 -33.43 1.77
N VAL A 34 8.49 -33.13 1.59
CA VAL A 34 9.22 -32.18 2.44
C VAL A 34 8.56 -30.79 2.38
N LEU A 35 8.27 -30.28 1.18
CA LEU A 35 7.59 -28.99 1.03
C LEU A 35 6.19 -28.98 1.66
N ALA A 36 5.39 -30.02 1.42
CA ALA A 36 4.06 -30.15 2.00
C ALA A 36 4.11 -30.21 3.54
N SER A 37 5.07 -30.96 4.10
CA SER A 37 5.28 -31.03 5.55
C SER A 37 5.68 -29.68 6.14
N ARG A 38 6.57 -28.94 5.46
CA ARG A 38 6.98 -27.60 5.88
C ARG A 38 5.83 -26.61 5.81
N TYR A 39 5.03 -26.69 4.75
CA TYR A 39 3.84 -25.87 4.58
C TYR A 39 2.82 -26.14 5.70
N ALA A 40 2.53 -27.41 5.97
CA ALA A 40 1.65 -27.81 7.08
C ALA A 40 2.20 -27.35 8.44
N TYR A 41 3.52 -27.43 8.66
CA TYR A 41 4.15 -26.93 9.88
C TYR A 41 3.94 -25.42 10.08
N LEU A 42 4.15 -24.61 9.04
CA LEU A 42 3.86 -23.17 9.09
C LEU A 42 2.37 -22.92 9.35
N GLN A 43 1.50 -23.65 8.65
CA GLN A 43 0.06 -23.41 8.71
C GLN A 43 -0.59 -23.88 10.01
N ILE A 44 -0.05 -24.89 10.70
CA ILE A 44 -0.61 -25.42 11.95
C ILE A 44 0.06 -24.78 13.17
N PHE A 45 1.41 -24.78 13.23
CA PHE A 45 2.12 -24.30 14.41
C PHE A 45 2.29 -22.77 14.45
N HIS A 46 2.36 -22.11 13.30
CA HIS A 46 2.52 -20.64 13.23
C HIS A 46 1.24 -19.95 12.73
N TYR A 47 0.10 -20.65 12.74
CA TYR A 47 -1.18 -20.11 12.30
C TYR A 47 -1.51 -18.78 12.96
N ASP A 48 -1.47 -18.74 14.29
CA ASP A 48 -1.91 -17.58 15.08
C ASP A 48 -1.02 -16.35 14.83
N GLU A 49 0.29 -16.56 14.68
CA GLU A 49 1.25 -15.50 14.41
C GLU A 49 1.02 -14.87 13.04
N PHE A 50 0.93 -15.70 11.99
CA PHE A 50 0.73 -15.22 10.62
C PHE A 50 -0.68 -14.68 10.41
N SER A 51 -1.71 -15.28 11.01
CA SER A 51 -3.08 -14.77 10.96
C SER A 51 -3.16 -13.39 11.62
N THR A 52 -2.58 -13.23 12.82
CA THR A 52 -2.56 -11.95 13.53
C THR A 52 -1.75 -10.89 12.76
N ALA A 53 -0.62 -11.26 12.16
CA ALA A 53 0.19 -10.34 11.36
C ALA A 53 -0.55 -9.88 10.09
N SER A 54 -1.25 -10.79 9.41
CA SER A 54 -2.13 -10.48 8.29
C SER A 54 -3.30 -9.58 8.69
N ASP A 55 -3.94 -9.86 9.83
CA ASP A 55 -5.04 -9.05 10.34
C ASP A 55 -4.58 -7.65 10.74
N LYS A 56 -3.40 -7.50 11.34
CA LYS A 56 -2.79 -6.18 11.61
C LYS A 56 -2.49 -5.39 10.34
N ASN A 57 -2.12 -6.06 9.24
CA ASN A 57 -1.92 -5.40 7.95
C ASN A 57 -3.26 -5.02 7.29
N ARG A 58 -4.33 -5.78 7.53
CA ARG A 58 -5.68 -5.52 7.01
C ARG A 58 -6.45 -4.46 7.81
N ILE A 59 -6.27 -4.44 9.12
CA ILE A 59 -7.05 -3.63 10.06
C ILE A 59 -6.16 -2.52 10.60
N ARG A 60 -6.30 -1.32 10.04
CA ARG A 60 -5.69 -0.12 10.58
C ARG A 60 -6.66 0.55 11.54
N LEU A 61 -6.40 0.42 12.85
CA LEU A 61 -7.15 1.16 13.86
C LEU A 61 -6.83 2.65 13.72
N GLN A 62 -7.84 3.45 13.33
CA GLN A 62 -7.77 4.90 13.31
C GLN A 62 -8.57 5.43 14.51
N PRO A 63 -7.92 5.80 15.63
CA PRO A 63 -8.63 6.37 16.76
C PRO A 63 -9.23 7.73 16.35
N LEU A 64 -10.52 7.90 16.57
CA LEU A 64 -11.20 9.18 16.43
C LEU A 64 -11.14 9.91 17.77
N PRO A 65 -10.40 11.03 17.88
CA PRO A 65 -10.35 11.78 19.12
C PRO A 65 -11.73 12.36 19.44
N PRO A 66 -12.12 12.46 20.73
CA PRO A 66 -13.35 13.11 21.11
C PRO A 66 -13.29 14.61 20.81
N ALA A 67 -14.43 15.22 20.51
CA ALA A 67 -14.54 16.67 20.36
C ALA A 67 -14.21 17.38 21.68
N ARG A 68 -13.57 18.55 21.59
CA ARG A 68 -13.35 19.41 22.76
C ARG A 68 -14.67 20.03 23.21
N GLY A 69 -14.82 20.22 24.52
CA GLY A 69 -15.96 20.95 25.07
C GLY A 69 -15.95 22.43 24.72
N TYR A 70 -17.12 23.04 24.65
CA TYR A 70 -17.31 24.46 24.46
C TYR A 70 -16.83 25.26 25.67
N ILE A 71 -16.16 26.39 25.44
CA ILE A 71 -15.74 27.31 26.50
C ILE A 71 -16.69 28.50 26.51
N TYR A 72 -17.36 28.73 27.65
CA TYR A 72 -18.28 29.85 27.85
C TYR A 72 -17.70 30.84 28.86
N ASP A 73 -18.03 32.12 28.70
CA ASP A 73 -17.89 33.13 29.75
C ASP A 73 -18.93 32.91 30.86
N ARG A 74 -18.77 33.57 32.01
CA ARG A 74 -19.72 33.57 33.14
C ARG A 74 -21.16 33.96 32.75
N ASN A 75 -21.29 34.71 31.65
CA ASN A 75 -22.57 35.18 31.12
C ASN A 75 -23.17 34.22 30.06
N GLY A 76 -22.57 33.05 29.84
CA GLY A 76 -23.03 32.07 28.84
C GLY A 76 -22.64 32.38 27.39
N VAL A 77 -21.76 33.36 27.17
CA VAL A 77 -21.26 33.71 25.83
C VAL A 77 -20.17 32.71 25.40
N LEU A 78 -20.31 32.12 24.22
CA LEU A 78 -19.34 31.17 23.66
C LEU A 78 -18.03 31.90 23.29
N LEU A 79 -16.93 31.51 23.93
CA LEU A 79 -15.58 32.05 23.70
C LEU A 79 -14.74 31.16 22.80
N ALA A 80 -14.93 29.84 22.87
CA ALA A 80 -14.21 28.90 22.01
C ALA A 80 -15.12 27.77 21.55
N ASP A 81 -15.15 27.59 20.23
CA ASP A 81 -15.88 26.55 19.51
C ASP A 81 -14.89 25.58 18.84
N ASN A 82 -15.31 24.34 18.63
CA ASN A 82 -14.60 23.33 17.87
C ASN A 82 -15.33 23.10 16.53
N TYR A 83 -14.88 23.78 15.47
CA TYR A 83 -15.36 23.53 14.12
C TYR A 83 -14.39 22.64 13.34
N PRO A 84 -14.88 21.74 12.48
CA PRO A 84 -14.03 20.85 11.69
C PRO A 84 -13.22 21.67 10.68
N VAL A 85 -11.91 21.45 10.67
CA VAL A 85 -10.99 22.10 9.73
C VAL A 85 -10.49 21.06 8.74
N PHE A 86 -10.69 21.30 7.45
CA PHE A 86 -10.19 20.41 6.40
C PHE A 86 -8.85 20.90 5.85
N THR A 87 -7.92 19.96 5.66
CA THR A 87 -6.61 20.21 5.07
C THR A 87 -6.43 19.35 3.82
N ALA A 88 -6.02 19.96 2.71
CA ALA A 88 -5.64 19.22 1.51
C ALA A 88 -4.21 18.68 1.67
N THR A 89 -4.03 17.37 1.49
CA THR A 89 -2.74 16.69 1.63
C THR A 89 -2.39 15.88 0.38
N LEU A 90 -1.10 15.85 0.02
CA LEU A 90 -0.56 15.16 -1.15
C LEU A 90 0.64 14.29 -0.76
N SER A 91 0.73 13.11 -1.37
CA SER A 91 1.90 12.22 -1.27
C SER A 91 2.59 12.11 -2.64
N LYS A 92 3.93 12.09 -2.67
CA LYS A 92 4.69 11.86 -3.91
C LYS A 92 4.47 10.46 -4.49
N ALA A 93 4.11 9.49 -3.66
CA ALA A 93 3.86 8.13 -4.11
C ALA A 93 2.63 8.04 -5.02
N ASP A 94 1.67 8.94 -4.83
CA ASP A 94 0.35 8.86 -5.44
C ASP A 94 0.22 9.79 -6.67
N VAL A 95 1.31 10.43 -7.10
CA VAL A 95 1.35 11.44 -8.17
C VAL A 95 2.60 11.29 -9.03
N GLU A 96 2.43 11.32 -10.35
CA GLU A 96 3.55 11.25 -11.31
C GLU A 96 4.33 12.57 -11.40
N ASN A 97 3.63 13.69 -11.50
CA ASN A 97 4.24 15.03 -11.57
C ASN A 97 3.54 15.98 -10.60
N VAL A 98 4.30 16.45 -9.60
CA VAL A 98 3.78 17.32 -8.55
C VAL A 98 3.51 18.74 -9.06
N ASP A 99 4.33 19.24 -9.98
CA ASP A 99 4.19 20.61 -10.49
C ASP A 99 2.92 20.77 -11.33
N THR A 100 2.62 19.80 -12.20
CA THR A 100 1.39 19.83 -13.01
C THR A 100 0.13 19.73 -12.15
N VAL A 101 0.16 18.93 -11.08
CA VAL A 101 -0.96 18.83 -10.14
C VAL A 101 -1.17 20.15 -9.39
N ILE A 102 -0.10 20.83 -8.97
CA ILE A 102 -0.22 22.13 -8.30
C ILE A 102 -0.86 23.17 -9.24
N GLU A 103 -0.41 23.24 -10.50
CA GLU A 103 -0.97 24.17 -11.49
C GLU A 103 -2.47 23.95 -11.72
N GLN A 104 -2.90 22.69 -11.79
CA GLN A 104 -4.32 22.35 -11.93
C GLN A 104 -5.12 22.64 -10.67
N LEU A 105 -4.51 22.52 -9.48
CA LEU A 105 -5.17 22.68 -8.19
C LEU A 105 -5.27 24.15 -7.75
N GLN A 106 -4.36 25.01 -8.24
CA GLN A 106 -4.32 26.44 -7.96
C GLN A 106 -5.66 27.17 -8.19
N PRO A 107 -6.34 27.02 -9.35
CA PRO A 107 -7.65 27.65 -9.57
C PRO A 107 -8.79 27.03 -8.76
N ILE A 108 -8.66 25.78 -8.31
CA ILE A 108 -9.72 25.05 -7.58
C ILE A 108 -9.72 25.43 -6.10
N LEU A 109 -8.53 25.45 -5.49
CA LEU A 109 -8.35 25.71 -4.05
C LEU A 109 -7.93 27.15 -3.74
N GLU A 110 -7.85 28.02 -4.75
CA GLU A 110 -7.44 29.42 -4.62
C GLU A 110 -6.08 29.51 -3.88
N LEU A 111 -5.09 28.75 -4.37
CA LEU A 111 -3.76 28.69 -3.75
C LEU A 111 -3.00 30.00 -3.99
N THR A 112 -2.45 30.59 -2.94
CA THR A 112 -1.54 31.73 -3.07
C THR A 112 -0.14 31.27 -3.49
N GLN A 113 0.68 32.18 -4.01
CA GLN A 113 2.06 31.84 -4.37
C GLN A 113 2.87 31.36 -3.16
N GLU A 114 2.62 31.95 -1.98
CA GLU A 114 3.24 31.54 -0.72
C GLU A 114 2.88 30.10 -0.33
N ASP A 115 1.62 29.69 -0.54
CA ASP A 115 1.17 28.32 -0.28
C ASP A 115 1.93 27.32 -1.16
N VAL A 116 2.09 27.65 -2.44
CA VAL A 116 2.81 26.84 -3.42
C VAL A 116 4.29 26.72 -3.05
N ASP A 117 4.96 27.82 -2.70
CA ASP A 117 6.38 27.82 -2.37
C ASP A 117 6.66 27.06 -1.05
N ARG A 118 5.79 27.24 -0.05
CA ARG A 118 5.85 26.48 1.20
C ARG A 118 5.60 24.99 0.96
N PHE A 119 4.68 24.63 0.08
CA PHE A 119 4.44 23.23 -0.26
C PHE A 119 5.64 22.63 -1.02
N LYS A 120 6.16 23.33 -2.04
CA LYS A 120 7.31 22.88 -2.85
C LYS A 120 8.57 22.68 -2.01
N SER A 121 8.83 23.53 -1.02
CA SER A 121 9.96 23.34 -0.10
C SER A 121 9.80 22.11 0.78
N ARG A 122 8.60 21.87 1.32
CA ARG A 122 8.30 20.71 2.18
C ARG A 122 8.29 19.40 1.41
N ILE A 123 7.65 19.37 0.24
CA ILE A 123 7.56 18.17 -0.56
C ILE A 123 8.96 17.72 -0.98
N LYS A 124 9.89 18.62 -1.35
CA LYS A 124 11.26 18.25 -1.72
C LYS A 124 11.96 17.37 -0.68
N THR A 125 11.90 17.75 0.60
CA THR A 125 12.53 17.01 1.70
C THR A 125 11.71 15.82 2.22
N ALA A 126 10.40 15.80 1.98
CA ALA A 126 9.51 14.74 2.45
C ALA A 126 9.80 13.37 1.80
N ARG A 127 9.57 12.30 2.56
CA ARG A 127 9.68 10.92 2.09
C ARG A 127 8.63 10.64 1.00
N LYS A 128 8.88 9.62 0.15
CA LYS A 128 7.97 9.30 -0.97
C LYS A 128 6.52 9.02 -0.51
N THR A 129 6.35 8.37 0.63
CA THR A 129 5.05 7.98 1.20
C THR A 129 4.49 8.97 2.22
N GLU A 130 5.19 10.06 2.48
CA GLU A 130 4.77 11.07 3.44
C GLU A 130 3.75 12.03 2.81
N ARG A 131 2.62 12.23 3.50
CA ARG A 131 1.59 13.19 3.09
C ARG A 131 1.94 14.58 3.60
N VAL A 132 2.12 15.52 2.67
CA VAL A 132 2.41 16.93 2.94
C VAL A 132 1.17 17.77 2.70
N ALA A 133 0.86 18.69 3.61
CA ALA A 133 -0.27 19.61 3.47
C ALA A 133 0.01 20.70 2.41
N ILE A 134 -0.89 20.84 1.45
CA ILE A 134 -0.87 21.91 0.43
C ILE A 134 -1.50 23.18 0.99
N LYS A 135 -2.74 23.09 1.47
CA LYS A 135 -3.50 24.21 2.01
C LYS A 135 -4.19 23.82 3.30
N LEU A 136 -4.03 24.68 4.30
CA LEU A 136 -4.70 24.58 5.60
C LEU A 136 -6.03 25.34 5.53
N ASN A 137 -6.97 24.97 6.40
CA ASN A 137 -8.23 25.68 6.59
C ASN A 137 -9.02 25.88 5.30
N LEU A 138 -9.35 24.78 4.63
CA LEU A 138 -10.22 24.83 3.45
C LEU A 138 -11.61 25.32 3.82
N THR A 139 -12.10 26.30 3.07
CA THR A 139 -13.50 26.76 3.15
C THR A 139 -14.44 25.72 2.56
N GLU A 140 -15.70 25.70 2.99
CA GLU A 140 -16.71 24.79 2.44
C GLU A 140 -16.85 24.90 0.92
N THR A 141 -16.76 26.12 0.38
CA THR A 141 -16.76 26.37 -1.06
C THR A 141 -15.61 25.65 -1.76
N ASN A 142 -14.40 25.68 -1.20
CA ASN A 142 -13.22 25.03 -1.78
C ASN A 142 -13.30 23.50 -1.66
N ILE A 143 -13.88 23.00 -0.56
CA ILE A 143 -14.16 21.57 -0.38
C ILE A 143 -15.16 21.09 -1.42
N ALA A 144 -16.23 21.84 -1.67
CA ALA A 144 -17.25 21.50 -2.65
C ALA A 144 -16.66 21.49 -4.07
N LYS A 145 -15.96 22.57 -4.47
CA LYS A 145 -15.26 22.67 -5.76
C LYS A 145 -14.30 21.51 -5.98
N PHE A 146 -13.50 21.15 -4.97
CA PHE A 146 -12.56 20.04 -5.07
C PHE A 146 -13.27 18.67 -5.14
N SER A 147 -14.37 18.50 -4.40
CA SER A 147 -15.09 17.22 -4.35
C SER A 147 -15.66 16.81 -5.70
N GLU A 148 -16.05 17.77 -6.55
CA GLU A 148 -16.54 17.53 -7.91
C GLU A 148 -15.45 16.95 -8.83
N VAL A 149 -14.21 17.41 -8.66
CA VAL A 149 -13.06 17.04 -9.52
C VAL A 149 -12.12 16.03 -8.87
N LYS A 150 -12.47 15.50 -7.69
CA LYS A 150 -11.64 14.58 -6.89
C LYS A 150 -11.13 13.38 -7.70
N TYR A 151 -11.93 12.86 -8.62
CA TYR A 151 -11.57 11.73 -9.48
C TYR A 151 -10.34 11.99 -10.38
N LYS A 152 -10.03 13.27 -10.67
CA LYS A 152 -8.85 13.67 -11.46
C LYS A 152 -7.55 13.68 -10.63
N PHE A 153 -7.66 13.64 -9.31
CA PHE A 153 -6.54 13.79 -8.38
C PHE A 153 -6.44 12.59 -7.42
N PRO A 154 -6.07 11.39 -7.91
CA PRO A 154 -6.07 10.16 -7.09
C PRO A 154 -5.11 10.22 -5.88
N GLY A 155 -4.13 11.13 -5.88
CA GLY A 155 -3.19 11.33 -4.78
C GLY A 155 -3.52 12.44 -3.78
N LEU A 156 -4.58 13.22 -4.03
CA LEU A 156 -4.98 14.29 -3.10
C LEU A 156 -6.07 13.81 -2.15
N GLU A 157 -5.85 14.02 -0.86
CA GLU A 157 -6.79 13.64 0.19
C GLU A 157 -7.12 14.84 1.07
N LEU A 158 -8.42 15.06 1.29
CA LEU A 158 -8.93 16.01 2.28
C LEU A 158 -8.98 15.31 3.64
N LYS A 159 -8.19 15.79 4.60
CA LYS A 159 -8.22 15.28 5.97
C LYS A 159 -8.87 16.27 6.91
N PRO A 160 -9.88 15.85 7.70
CA PRO A 160 -10.31 16.62 8.86
C PRO A 160 -9.17 16.61 9.88
N LYS A 161 -8.90 17.77 10.48
CA LYS A 161 -7.93 17.94 11.55
C LYS A 161 -8.60 17.96 12.91
#